data_AF-R6HXU2-F1
#
_entry.id   AF-R6HXU2-F1
#
_cell.length_a   1.000
_cell.length_b   1.000
_cell.length_c   1.000
_cell.angle_alpha   90.00
_cell.angle_beta   90.00
_cell.angle_gamma   90.00
#
_symmetry.space_group_name_H-M   'P 1'
#
loop_
_entity.id
_entity.type
_entity.pdbx_description
1 polymer ?
#
loop_
_entity_poly.entity_id
_entity_poly.type
_entity_poly.pdbx_seq_one_letter_code
_entity_poly.pdbx_strand_id
1 'polypeptide(L)' 'MEGTGDAPITVAHVYARNELCSFHVTSFFRISQGRLVTLDECWGDDGPPPRWRQEMGLSTPMEKLSAM' A
#
# COMPACT_ATOMS: atom_id res chain seq x y z
N MET A 1 -19.92 12.60 -13.12
CA MET A 1 -18.79 11.71 -12.76
C MET A 1 -17.74 11.92 -13.83
N GLU A 2 -16.93 12.95 -13.62
CA GLU A 2 -16.10 13.57 -14.67
C GLU A 2 -14.65 13.10 -14.51
N GLY A 3 -14.12 12.49 -15.58
CA GLY A 3 -12.71 12.44 -15.92
C GLY A 3 -11.79 11.54 -15.10
N THR A 4 -11.53 10.33 -15.59
CA THR A 4 -10.28 9.59 -15.33
C THR A 4 -9.12 10.31 -16.03
N GLY A 5 -8.74 11.48 -15.53
CA GLY A 5 -7.52 12.17 -15.94
C GLY A 5 -6.37 11.59 -15.15
N ASP A 6 -5.52 10.79 -15.81
CA ASP A 6 -4.17 10.36 -15.45
C ASP A 6 -3.74 10.61 -13.98
N ALA A 7 -4.48 10.04 -13.03
CA ALA A 7 -4.17 10.13 -11.62
C ALA A 7 -3.08 9.10 -11.38
N PRO A 8 -1.80 9.51 -11.16
CA PRO A 8 -0.76 8.53 -10.97
C PRO A 8 -1.09 7.72 -9.71
N ILE A 9 -0.74 6.44 -9.76
CA ILE A 9 -0.86 5.52 -8.63
C ILE A 9 0.55 5.02 -8.35
N THR A 10 0.97 5.06 -7.09
CA THR A 10 2.23 4.46 -6.67
C THR A 10 1.98 3.36 -5.66
N VAL A 11 2.82 2.33 -5.70
CA VAL A 11 2.92 1.32 -4.65
C VAL A 11 4.29 1.49 -4.02
N ALA A 12 4.32 1.67 -2.69
CA ALA A 12 5.52 1.85 -1.92
C ALA A 12 5.58 0.87 -0.77
N HIS A 13 6.79 0.43 -0.45
CA HIS A 13 7.08 -0.31 0.78
C HIS A 13 7.60 0.68 1.82
N VAL A 14 6.82 0.88 2.89
CA VAL A 14 7.13 1.82 3.97
C VAL A 14 7.47 1.02 5.21
N TYR A 15 8.66 1.24 5.78
CA TYR A 15 9.12 0.52 6.96
C TYR A 15 9.70 1.47 8.01
N ALA A 16 9.50 1.12 9.27
CA ALA A 16 10.12 1.84 10.37
C ALA A 16 11.64 1.64 10.32
N ARG A 17 12.42 2.67 10.69
CA ARG A 17 13.89 2.58 10.67
C ARG A 17 14.46 1.47 11.57
N ASN A 18 13.72 1.09 12.61
CA ASN A 18 14.06 -0.02 13.49
C ASN A 18 13.52 -1.39 12.98
N GLU A 19 12.93 -1.42 11.78
CA GLU A 19 12.37 -2.59 11.08
C GLU A 19 11.29 -3.36 11.86
N LEU A 20 10.72 -2.74 12.90
CA LEU A 20 9.68 -3.36 13.73
C LEU A 20 8.31 -3.38 13.04
N CYS A 21 8.07 -2.45 12.11
CA CYS A 21 6.82 -2.33 11.38
C CYS A 21 7.09 -2.08 9.90
N SER A 22 6.24 -2.64 9.06
CA SER A 22 6.36 -2.63 7.61
C SER A 22 4.97 -2.59 6.99
N PHE A 23 4.82 -1.82 5.91
CA PHE A 23 3.56 -1.59 5.25
C PHE A 23 3.73 -1.57 3.74
N HIS A 24 2.77 -2.17 3.03
CA HIS A 24 2.57 -1.88 1.61
C HIS A 24 1.51 -0.78 1.48
N VAL A 25 1.92 0.35 0.90
CA VAL A 25 1.10 1.55 0.77
C VAL A 25 0.81 1.83 -0.69
N THR A 26 -0.47 1.99 -1.03
CA THR A 26 -0.93 2.44 -2.34
C THR A 26 -1.42 3.87 -2.24
N SER A 27 -0.85 4.76 -3.05
CA SER A 27 -1.14 6.20 -3.03
C SER A 27 -1.82 6.62 -4.33
N PHE A 28 -2.95 7.31 -4.23
CA PHE A 28 -3.73 7.85 -5.35
C PHE A 28 -3.62 9.37 -5.36
N PHE A 29 -3.01 9.92 -6.40
CA PHE A 29 -2.74 11.36 -6.48
C PHE A 29 -3.74 12.03 -7.43
N ARG A 30 -4.32 13.17 -7.01
CA ARG A 30 -4.97 14.09 -7.95
C ARG A 30 -4.08 15.30 -8.13
N ILE A 31 -3.63 15.51 -9.36
CA ILE A 31 -2.76 16.62 -9.74
C ILE A 31 -3.55 17.57 -10.65
N SER A 32 -3.48 18.87 -10.38
CA SER A 32 -4.06 19.89 -11.22
C SER A 32 -3.09 21.06 -11.35
N GLN A 33 -2.91 21.56 -12.58
CA GLN A 33 -1.99 22.67 -12.86
C GLN A 33 -0.56 22.42 -12.31
N GLY A 34 -0.08 21.18 -12.40
CA GLY A 34 1.24 20.78 -11.92
C GLY A 34 1.39 20.72 -10.38
N ARG A 35 0.29 20.77 -9.63
CA ARG A 35 0.30 20.71 -8.15
C ARG A 35 -0.55 19.56 -7.65
N LEU A 36 -0.10 18.95 -6.54
CA LEU A 36 -0.89 17.97 -5.80
C LEU A 36 -2.09 18.66 -5.15
N VAL A 37 -3.31 18.19 -5.46
CA VAL A 37 -4.57 18.71 -4.92
C VAL A 37 -5.11 17.81 -3.83
N THR A 38 -5.07 16.49 -4.05
CA THR A 38 -5.43 15.49 -3.03
C THR A 38 -4.51 14.27 -3.12
N LEU A 39 -4.35 13.61 -1.99
CA LEU A 39 -3.65 12.33 -1.85
C LEU A 39 -4.51 11.44 -0.96
N ASP A 40 -4.97 10.32 -1.52
CA ASP A 40 -5.66 9.27 -0.80
C ASP A 40 -4.71 8.07 -0.68
N GLU A 41 -4.53 7.52 0.52
CA GLU A 41 -3.60 6.40 0.74
C GLU A 41 -4.29 5.20 1.40
N CYS A 42 -4.01 4.02 0.87
CA CYS A 42 -4.40 2.74 1.45
C CYS A 42 -3.16 2.08 2.06
N TRP A 43 -3.16 1.95 3.38
CA TRP A 43 -2.07 1.35 4.15
C TRP A 43 -2.42 -0.09 4.52
N GLY A 44 -1.65 -1.06 4.03
CA GLY A 44 -1.73 -2.46 4.44
C GLY A 44 -0.58 -2.81 5.38
N ASP A 45 -0.91 -3.26 6.59
CA ASP A 45 0.07 -3.84 7.52
C ASP A 45 0.59 -5.18 7.01
N ASP A 46 1.91 -5.39 7.08
CA ASP A 46 2.58 -6.62 6.63
C ASP A 46 2.57 -7.74 7.68
N GLY A 47 1.79 -7.59 8.74
CA GLY A 47 1.53 -8.61 9.73
C GLY A 47 0.81 -9.83 9.15
N PRO A 48 0.57 -10.84 9.99
CA PRO A 48 -0.12 -12.05 9.54
C PRO A 48 -1.53 -11.71 9.01
N PRO A 49 -1.97 -12.35 7.92
CA PRO A 49 -3.30 -12.11 7.36
C PRO A 49 -4.42 -12.35 8.39
N PRO A 50 -5.63 -11.78 8.22
CA PRO A 50 -6.74 -12.00 9.13
C PRO A 50 -7.01 -13.48 9.39
N ARG A 51 -7.36 -13.83 10.64
CA ARG A 51 -7.50 -15.21 11.11
C ARG A 51 -8.39 -16.08 10.20
N TRP A 52 -9.55 -15.56 9.78
CA TRP A 52 -10.48 -16.30 8.92
C TRP A 52 -9.84 -16.72 7.58
N ARG A 53 -8.93 -15.89 7.03
CA ARG A 53 -8.22 -16.19 5.78
C ARG A 53 -7.18 -17.29 5.99
N GLN A 54 -6.52 -17.29 7.15
CA GLN A 54 -5.60 -18.36 7.54
C GLN A 54 -6.35 -19.68 7.73
N GLU A 55 -7.48 -19.66 8.45
CA GLU A 55 -8.30 -20.86 8.73
C GLU A 55 -8.88 -21.49 7.46
N MET A 56 -9.19 -20.68 6.44
CA MET A 56 -9.64 -21.17 5.13
C MET A 56 -8.49 -21.64 4.21
N GLY A 57 -7.23 -21.53 4.63
CA GLY A 57 -6.08 -21.86 3.77
C GLY A 57 -5.90 -20.91 2.58
N LEU A 58 -6.44 -19.68 2.65
CA LEU A 58 -6.40 -18.68 1.58
C LEU A 58 -5.19 -17.71 1.71
N SER A 59 -4.31 -17.99 2.65
CA SER A 59 -3.12 -17.19 2.96
C SER A 59 -1.88 -17.89 2.44
N THR A 60 -1.17 -17.23 1.52
CA THR A 60 0.24 -17.55 1.25
C THR A 60 1.09 -16.70 2.18
N PRO A 61 2.07 -17.27 2.92
CA PRO A 61 3.04 -16.47 3.65
C PRO A 61 3.73 -15.51 2.68
N MET A 62 3.75 -14.23 3.01
CA MET A 62 4.64 -13.30 2.31
C MET A 62 6.04 -13.54 2.89
N GLU A 63 6.94 -14.09 2.08
CA GLU A 63 8.37 -14.04 2.39
C GLU A 63 8.73 -12.56 2.61
N LYS A 64 9.43 -12.23 3.69
CA LYS A 64 9.96 -10.88 3.89
C LYS A 64 10.80 -10.58 2.65
N LEU A 65 10.35 -9.64 1.81
CA LEU A 65 11.21 -9.06 0.80
C LEU A 65 12.34 -8.40 1.56
N SER A 66 13.52 -9.02 1.56
CA SER A 66 14.74 -8.39 2.02
C SER A 66 14.90 -7.11 1.21
N ALA A 67 14.78 -5.95 1.88
CA ALA A 67 15.03 -4.67 1.26
C ALA A 67 16.42 -4.73 0.60
N MET A 68 16.46 -4.51 -0.72
CA MET A 68 17.71 -4.31 -1.47
C MET A 68 18.25 -2.91 -1.21
#